data_AF-A0A1A8XSJ6-F1
#
_entry.id   AF-A0A1A8XSJ6-F1
#
_cell.length_a   1.000
_cell.length_b   1.000
_cell.length_c   1.000
_cell.angle_alpha   90.00
_cell.angle_beta   90.00
_cell.angle_gamma   90.00
#
_symmetry.space_group_name_H-M   'P 1'
#
loop_
_entity.id
_entity.type
_entity.pdbx_description
1 polymer ?
#
loop_
_entity_poly.entity_id
_entity_poly.type
_entity_poly.pdbx_seq_one_letter_code
_entity_poly.pdbx_strand_id
1 'polypeptide(L)'
;MAESHVVTALVIKRSEMAGLTEHHRKEMRRLAADLAHLDATLKLFCPELDLRTIHAKELRTHSRFFRQGECQRMVLDILKVSVFLPRRRRTPPPPRCASQWAGVAAP
;
A
#
# COMPACT_ATOMS: atom_id res chain seq x y z
N MET A 1 -4.51 -40.24 9.33
CA MET A 1 -4.45 -39.23 10.41
C MET A 1 -4.17 -37.79 9.93
N ALA A 2 -3.65 -37.57 8.71
CA ALA A 2 -3.31 -36.23 8.20
C ALA A 2 -4.50 -35.29 7.94
N GLU A 3 -5.69 -35.82 7.63
CA GLU A 3 -6.88 -35.01 7.32
C GLU A 3 -7.34 -34.15 8.50
N SER A 4 -7.25 -34.65 9.73
CA SER A 4 -7.66 -33.88 10.92
C SER A 4 -6.73 -32.69 11.21
N HIS A 5 -5.43 -32.82 10.94
CA HIS A 5 -4.46 -31.75 11.18
C HIS A 5 -4.66 -30.60 10.18
N VAL A 6 -4.90 -30.92 8.90
CA VAL A 6 -5.19 -29.91 7.87
C VAL A 6 -6.49 -29.18 8.19
N VAL A 7 -7.55 -29.89 8.58
CA VAL A 7 -8.83 -29.26 8.99
C VAL A 7 -8.63 -28.35 10.20
N THR A 8 -7.85 -28.77 11.21
CA THR A 8 -7.55 -27.96 12.39
C THR A 8 -6.81 -26.67 12.03
N ALA A 9 -5.79 -26.76 11.17
CA ALA A 9 -5.04 -25.60 10.69
C ALA A 9 -5.93 -24.62 9.90
N LEU A 10 -6.85 -25.13 9.07
CA LEU A 10 -7.80 -24.30 8.32
C LEU A 10 -8.82 -23.61 9.24
N VAL A 11 -9.29 -24.29 10.29
CA VAL A 11 -10.20 -23.70 11.29
C VAL A 11 -9.52 -22.55 12.04
N ILE A 12 -8.24 -22.71 12.43
CA ILE A 12 -7.45 -21.65 13.05
C ILE A 12 -7.29 -20.46 12.09
N LYS A 13 -6.94 -20.71 10.81
CA LYS A 13 -6.82 -19.62 9.83
C LYS A 13 -8.16 -18.91 9.59
N ARG A 14 -9.27 -19.65 9.57
CA ARG A 14 -10.61 -19.05 9.45
C ARG A 14 -10.92 -18.14 10.63
N SER A 15 -10.61 -18.53 11.87
CA SER A 15 -10.88 -17.71 13.04
C SER A 15 -10.02 -16.44 13.06
N GLU A 16 -8.74 -16.53 12.66
CA GLU A 16 -7.87 -15.37 12.46
C GLU A 16 -8.47 -14.39 11.44
N MET A 17 -8.86 -14.88 10.26
CA MET A 17 -9.46 -14.06 9.20
C MET A 17 -10.79 -13.44 9.62
N ALA A 18 -11.61 -14.19 10.37
CA ALA A 18 -12.87 -13.68 10.92
C ALA A 18 -12.62 -12.55 11.93
N GLY A 19 -11.61 -12.70 12.80
CA GLY A 19 -11.21 -11.67 13.76
C GLY A 19 -10.73 -10.39 13.08
N LEU A 20 -9.90 -10.50 12.04
CA LEU A 20 -9.45 -9.34 11.25
C LEU A 20 -10.62 -8.64 10.55
N THR A 21 -11.54 -9.41 9.98
CA THR A 21 -12.74 -8.86 9.32
C THR A 21 -13.58 -8.08 10.32
N GLU A 22 -13.81 -8.60 11.51
CA GLU A 22 -14.61 -7.92 12.53
C GLU A 22 -13.93 -6.67 13.07
N HIS A 23 -12.62 -6.71 13.27
CA HIS A 23 -11.84 -5.53 13.63
C HIS A 23 -12.00 -4.40 12.60
N HIS A 24 -11.82 -4.70 11.32
CA HIS A 24 -12.00 -3.70 10.26
C HIS A 24 -13.44 -3.18 10.18
N ARG A 25 -14.44 -4.04 10.35
CA ARG A 25 -15.85 -3.60 10.41
C ARG A 25 -16.12 -2.66 11.57
N LYS A 26 -15.45 -2.84 12.70
CA LYS A 26 -15.57 -1.93 13.85
C LYS A 26 -14.96 -0.58 13.53
N GLU A 27 -13.77 -0.55 12.92
CA GLU A 27 -13.15 0.70 12.48
C GLU A 27 -13.98 1.42 11.42
N MET A 28 -14.56 0.69 10.46
CA MET A 28 -15.49 1.28 9.47
C MET A 28 -16.70 1.94 10.14
N ARG A 29 -17.29 1.29 11.15
CA ARG A 29 -18.41 1.86 11.91
C ARG A 29 -18.02 3.11 12.67
N ARG A 30 -16.84 3.12 13.30
CA ARG A 30 -16.31 4.27 14.01
C ARG A 30 -16.13 5.47 13.07
N LEU A 31 -15.45 5.27 11.95
CA LEU A 31 -15.23 6.32 10.96
C LEU A 31 -16.55 6.85 10.37
N ALA A 32 -17.54 5.98 10.16
CA ALA A 32 -18.86 6.40 9.71
C ALA A 32 -19.58 7.28 10.74
N ALA A 33 -19.45 6.98 12.04
CA ALA A 33 -20.00 7.82 13.10
C ALA A 33 -19.30 9.18 13.17
N ASP A 34 -17.97 9.19 13.10
CA ASP A 34 -17.17 10.43 13.09
C ASP A 34 -17.56 11.32 11.89
N LEU A 35 -17.74 10.73 10.70
CA LEU A 35 -18.24 11.46 9.52
C LEU A 35 -19.64 12.03 9.74
N ALA A 36 -20.57 11.27 10.34
CA ALA A 36 -21.91 11.77 10.62
C ALA A 36 -21.89 12.95 11.60
N HIS A 37 -20.97 12.97 12.58
CA HIS A 37 -20.78 14.10 13.48
C HIS A 37 -20.25 15.34 12.74
N LEU A 38 -19.32 15.17 11.80
CA LEU A 38 -18.83 16.25 10.95
C LEU A 38 -19.95 16.80 10.06
N ASP A 39 -20.74 15.93 9.42
CA ASP A 39 -21.89 16.32 8.60
C ASP A 39 -22.92 17.11 9.39
N ALA A 40 -23.22 16.70 10.63
CA ALA A 40 -24.10 17.44 11.52
C ALA A 40 -23.53 18.83 11.85
N THR A 41 -22.23 18.90 12.16
CA THR A 41 -21.55 20.16 12.46
C THR A 41 -21.55 21.10 11.25
N LEU A 42 -21.27 20.58 10.04
CA LEU A 42 -21.32 21.35 8.79
C LEU A 42 -22.70 21.94 8.54
N LYS A 43 -23.77 21.18 8.80
CA LYS A 43 -25.14 21.68 8.69
C LYS A 43 -25.47 22.79 9.68
N LEU A 44 -24.89 22.76 10.88
CA LEU A 44 -25.07 23.83 11.87
C LEU A 44 -24.43 25.15 11.40
N PHE A 45 -23.29 25.09 10.72
CA PHE A 45 -22.60 26.28 10.21
C PHE A 45 -23.15 26.78 8.86
N CYS A 46 -23.49 25.85 7.96
CA CYS A 46 -23.93 26.15 6.60
C CYS A 46 -25.14 25.27 6.23
N PRO A 47 -26.38 25.69 6.54
CA PRO A 47 -27.57 24.89 6.30
C PRO A 47 -27.91 24.68 4.82
N GLU A 48 -27.43 25.56 3.93
CA GLU A 48 -27.67 25.45 2.48
C GLU A 48 -26.62 24.57 1.76
N LEU A 49 -25.59 24.10 2.47
CA LEU A 49 -24.54 23.28 1.87
C LEU A 49 -25.06 21.86 1.56
N ASP A 50 -25.10 21.50 0.27
CA ASP A 50 -25.44 20.14 -0.14
C ASP A 50 -24.24 19.20 0.03
N LEU A 51 -24.24 18.42 1.12
CA LEU A 51 -23.20 17.45 1.44
C LEU A 51 -23.06 16.33 0.39
N ARG A 52 -24.06 16.12 -0.47
CA ARG A 52 -24.00 15.12 -1.56
C ARG A 52 -22.99 15.48 -2.65
N THR A 53 -22.62 16.76 -2.73
CA THR A 53 -21.63 17.27 -3.68
C THR A 53 -20.19 17.04 -3.20
N ILE A 54 -19.99 16.71 -1.92
CA ILE A 54 -18.68 16.49 -1.33
C ILE A 54 -18.24 15.06 -1.63
N HIS A 55 -17.32 14.92 -2.59
CA HIS A 55 -16.76 13.62 -2.94
C HIS A 55 -15.78 13.12 -1.89
N ALA A 56 -15.81 11.81 -1.62
CA ALA A 56 -14.83 11.16 -0.78
C ALA A 56 -13.42 11.36 -1.38
N LYS A 57 -12.50 11.86 -0.55
CA LYS A 57 -11.09 11.98 -0.94
C LYS A 57 -10.49 10.59 -1.11
N GLU A 58 -9.89 10.33 -2.26
CA GLU A 58 -9.21 9.07 -2.52
C GLU A 58 -8.08 8.85 -1.50
N LEU A 59 -8.13 7.72 -0.80
CA LEU A 59 -7.09 7.32 0.14
C LEU A 59 -5.90 6.75 -0.65
N ARG A 60 -4.93 7.61 -0.97
CA ARG A 60 -3.73 7.19 -1.68
C ARG A 60 -2.74 6.54 -0.71
N THR A 61 -2.82 5.21 -0.56
CA THR A 61 -1.86 4.47 0.24
C THR A 61 -0.49 4.55 -0.41
N HIS A 62 0.46 5.18 0.29
CA HIS A 62 1.83 5.28 -0.18
C HIS A 62 2.51 3.91 -0.04
N SER A 63 3.25 3.49 -1.07
CA SER A 63 3.95 2.21 -1.01
C SER A 63 5.09 2.31 0.01
N ARG A 64 5.17 1.38 0.96
CA ARG A 64 6.25 1.36 1.95
C ARG A 64 7.64 1.24 1.32
N PHE A 65 7.71 0.67 0.11
CA PHE A 65 8.97 0.34 -0.57
C PHE A 65 9.51 1.48 -1.45
N PHE A 66 8.64 2.35 -1.99
CA PHE A 66 9.04 3.40 -2.91
C PHE A 66 8.54 4.75 -2.43
N ARG A 67 9.45 5.73 -2.37
CA ARG A 67 9.14 7.14 -2.15
C ARG A 67 8.25 7.68 -3.28
N GLN A 68 7.60 8.81 -3.04
CA GLN A 68 6.65 9.37 -3.99
C GLN A 68 7.34 9.63 -5.35
N GLY A 69 6.83 8.98 -6.40
CA GLY A 69 7.39 9.05 -7.75
C GLY A 69 8.68 8.26 -7.98
N GLU A 70 9.21 7.55 -6.98
CA GLU A 70 10.48 6.78 -7.11
C GLU A 70 10.33 5.60 -8.06
N CYS A 71 9.26 4.79 -7.91
CA CYS A 71 8.99 3.66 -8.80
C CYS A 71 8.84 4.12 -10.26
N GLN A 72 8.09 5.20 -10.49
CA GLN A 72 7.91 5.76 -11.82
C GLN A 72 9.24 6.23 -12.43
N ARG A 73 10.08 6.92 -11.66
CA ARG A 73 11.43 7.33 -12.11
C ARG A 73 12.30 6.14 -12.45
N MET A 74 12.33 5.13 -11.58
CA MET A 74 13.14 3.93 -11.78
C MET A 74 12.73 3.15 -13.04
N VAL A 75 11.42 3.00 -13.28
CA VAL A 75 10.90 2.38 -14.52
C VAL A 75 11.31 3.20 -15.74
N LEU A 76 11.17 4.53 -15.70
CA LEU A 76 11.57 5.41 -16.80
C LEU A 76 13.08 5.38 -17.05
N ASP A 77 13.89 5.28 -16.00
CA ASP A 77 15.35 5.20 -16.13
C ASP A 77 15.77 3.89 -16.80
N ILE A 78 15.15 2.76 -16.44
CA ILE A 78 15.37 1.47 -17.11
C ILE A 78 14.96 1.55 -18.58
N LEU A 79 13.78 2.11 -18.87
CA LEU A 79 13.28 2.24 -20.23
C LEU A 79 14.18 3.14 -21.09
N LYS A 80 14.71 4.23 -20.53
CA LYS A 80 15.68 5.10 -21.22
C LYS A 80 16.96 4.34 -21.56
N VAL A 81 17.48 3.56 -20.63
CA VAL A 81 18.68 2.74 -20.87
C VAL A 81 18.40 1.65 -21.91
N SER A 82 17.22 1.00 -21.87
CA SER A 82 16.87 -0.08 -22.80
C SER A 82 16.60 0.39 -24.21
N VAL A 83 15.96 1.56 -24.38
CA VAL A 83 15.69 2.17 -25.70
C VAL A 83 16.98 2.73 -26.30
N PHE A 84 17.93 3.16 -25.46
CA PHE A 84 19.26 3.61 -25.88
C PHE A 84 20.26 2.46 -26.08
N LEU A 85 19.84 1.20 -26.26
CA LEU A 85 20.72 0.20 -26.87
C LEU A 85 20.66 0.33 -28.40
N PRO A 86 21.60 1.05 -29.06
CA PRO A 86 21.91 0.70 -30.43
C PRO A 86 22.36 -0.77 -30.39
N ARG A 87 21.91 -1.57 -31.37
CA ARG A 87 22.45 -2.91 -31.63
C ARG A 87 23.98 -2.84 -31.79
N ARG A 88 24.75 -2.84 -30.69
CA ARG A 88 26.14 -3.33 -30.55
C ARG A 88 26.76 -2.87 -29.20
N ARG A 89 27.14 -3.91 -28.44
CA ARG A 89 28.16 -4.02 -27.37
C ARG A 89 27.74 -3.65 -25.93
N ARG A 90 27.82 -4.71 -25.10
CA ARG A 90 27.89 -4.81 -23.63
C ARG A 90 28.80 -3.72 -23.05
N THR A 91 28.50 -3.08 -21.91
CA THR A 91 28.35 -3.63 -20.55
C THR A 91 27.44 -2.75 -19.67
N PRO A 92 26.81 -3.28 -18.60
CA PRO A 92 25.95 -2.50 -17.71
C PRO A 92 26.77 -1.51 -16.84
N PRO A 93 26.27 -0.29 -16.57
CA PRO A 93 26.89 0.61 -15.60
C PRO A 93 26.74 0.06 -14.18
N PRO A 94 27.75 0.24 -13.29
CA PRO A 94 27.65 -0.24 -11.91
C PRO A 94 26.53 0.49 -11.16
N PRO A 95 25.82 -0.19 -10.24
CA PRO A 95 24.80 0.46 -9.43
C PRO A 95 25.48 1.54 -8.56
N ARG A 96 24.97 2.77 -8.64
CA ARG A 96 25.27 3.84 -7.68
C ARG A 96 24.63 3.51 -6.32
N CYS A 97 25.16 2.51 -5.65
CA CYS A 97 24.92 2.18 -4.24
C CYS A 97 26.17 1.48 -3.70
N ALA A 98 27.29 2.20 -3.70
CA ALA A 98 28.60 1.71 -3.26
C ALA A 98 28.78 1.69 -1.72
N SER A 99 27.71 1.72 -0.92
CA SER A 99 27.82 1.72 0.55
C SER A 99 27.15 0.53 1.25
N GLN A 100 26.67 -0.49 0.52
CA GLN A 100 25.90 -1.59 1.13
C GLN A 100 26.53 -2.99 1.05
N TRP A 101 27.75 -3.12 0.54
CA TRP A 101 28.43 -4.43 0.37
C TRP A 101 29.85 -4.47 0.94
N ALA A 102 30.17 -3.65 1.95
CA ALA A 102 31.37 -3.82 2.77
C ALA A 102 30.93 -4.33 4.16
N GLY A 103 30.77 -5.65 4.29
CA GLY A 103 30.35 -6.21 5.58
C GLY A 103 29.97 -7.68 5.65
N VAL A 104 30.27 -8.53 4.66
CA VAL A 104 30.24 -9.99 4.84
C VAL A 104 31.34 -10.64 4.00
N ALA A 105 32.56 -10.64 4.53
CA ALA A 105 33.61 -11.58 4.18
C ALA A 105 34.54 -11.70 5.40
N ALA A 106 34.19 -12.62 6.31
CA ALA A 106 35.14 -13.22 7.25
C ALA A 106 36.10 -14.12 6.46
N PRO A 107 37.29 -14.45 6.97
CA PRO A 107 37.45 -15.26 8.18
C PRO A 107 37.81 -14.49 9.45
#